data_AF-A0A7K0YIM5-F1
#
_entry.id   AF-A0A7K0YIM5-F1
#
_cell.length_a   1.000
_cell.length_b   1.000
_cell.length_c   1.000
_cell.angle_alpha   90.00
_cell.angle_beta   90.00
_cell.angle_gamma   90.00
#
_symmetry.space_group_name_H-M   'P 1'
#
loop_
_entity.id
_entity.type
_entity.pdbx_description
1 polymer ?
#
loop_
_entity_poly.entity_id
_entity_poly.type
_entity_poly.pdbx_seq_one_letter_code
_entity_poly.pdbx_strand_id
1 'polypeptide(L)'
;MTPGPIALVGSGEYLPIMQDVEAKLIAGRNPKYVQIPTAAAPEGESSLHHWITLGKAQADRIGVEAVSIIAHDRNDADDPRLAEQVKGAGLI
;
A
#
# COMPACT_ATOMS: atom_id res chain seq x y z
N MET A 1 18.97 -12.82 4.47
CA MET A 1 17.69 -12.51 3.79
C MET A 1 18.02 -11.88 2.46
N THR A 2 17.36 -12.30 1.38
CA THR A 2 17.52 -11.67 0.07
C THR A 2 16.66 -10.39 0.03
N PRO A 3 17.17 -9.27 -0.48
CA PRO A 3 16.37 -8.06 -0.68
C PRO A 3 15.09 -8.34 -1.48
N GLY A 4 14.03 -7.60 -1.19
CA GLY A 4 12.80 -7.66 -1.97
C GLY A 4 12.92 -7.00 -3.34
N PRO A 5 12.02 -7.31 -4.28
CA PRO A 5 11.95 -6.59 -5.55
C PRO A 5 11.55 -5.13 -5.31
N ILE A 6 11.98 -4.25 -6.22
CA ILE A 6 11.63 -2.82 -6.22
C ILE A 6 11.00 -2.51 -7.58
N ALA A 7 9.90 -1.77 -7.58
CA ALA A 7 9.29 -1.21 -8.76
C ALA A 7 9.25 0.32 -8.67
N LEU A 8 9.57 0.98 -9.78
CA LEU A 8 9.36 2.41 -9.98
C LEU A 8 8.26 2.55 -11.02
N VAL A 9 7.09 3.04 -10.60
CA VAL A 9 5.89 3.11 -11.43
C VAL A 9 5.62 4.57 -11.76
N GLY A 10 5.38 4.87 -13.04
CA GLY A 10 5.09 6.24 -13.48
C GLY A 10 3.66 6.69 -13.18
N SER A 11 2.68 5.78 -13.28
CA SER A 11 1.26 6.03 -12.99
C SER A 11 0.45 4.73 -12.98
N GLY A 12 -0.73 4.75 -12.39
CA GLY A 12 -1.77 3.73 -12.58
C GLY A 12 -1.80 2.67 -11.48
N GLU A 13 -1.22 2.99 -10.33
CA GLU A 13 -1.27 2.16 -9.13
C GLU A 13 -2.71 1.76 -8.81
N TYR A 14 -2.87 0.53 -8.35
CA TYR A 14 -4.15 -0.06 -7.98
C TYR A 14 -5.17 -0.17 -9.13
N LEU A 15 -4.82 0.12 -10.38
CA LEU A 15 -5.70 -0.09 -11.52
C LEU A 15 -5.54 -1.51 -12.08
N PRO A 16 -6.57 -2.08 -12.73
CA PRO A 16 -6.49 -3.42 -13.32
C PRO A 16 -5.30 -3.62 -14.27
N ILE A 17 -4.88 -2.57 -14.98
CA ILE A 17 -3.72 -2.62 -15.88
C ILE A 17 -2.39 -2.86 -15.15
N MET A 18 -2.29 -2.48 -13.87
CA MET A 18 -1.10 -2.68 -13.03
C MET A 18 -1.18 -3.95 -12.17
N GLN A 19 -2.29 -4.71 -12.25
CA GLN A 19 -2.53 -5.85 -11.40
C GLN A 19 -1.40 -6.89 -11.44
N ASP A 20 -0.92 -7.22 -12.64
CA ASP A 20 0.15 -8.20 -12.83
C ASP A 20 1.49 -7.75 -12.24
N VAL A 21 1.76 -6.44 -12.24
CA VAL A 21 2.99 -5.88 -11.65
C VAL A 21 2.94 -6.06 -10.14
N GLU A 22 1.85 -5.63 -9.52
CA GLU A 22 1.69 -5.69 -8.07
C GLU A 22 1.60 -7.14 -7.56
N ALA A 23 0.90 -8.02 -8.28
CA ALA A 23 0.84 -9.45 -7.97
C ALA A 23 2.24 -10.09 -7.97
N LYS A 24 3.10 -9.73 -8.92
CA LYS A 24 4.49 -10.23 -8.99
C LYS A 24 5.36 -9.72 -7.84
N LEU A 25 5.13 -8.49 -7.37
CA LEU A 25 5.90 -7.91 -6.27
C LEU A 25 5.62 -8.62 -4.94
N ILE A 26 4.39 -9.06 -4.70
CA ILE A 26 3.99 -9.74 -3.47
C ILE A 26 4.08 -11.28 -3.55
N ALA A 27 4.21 -11.86 -4.76
CA ALA A 27 4.24 -13.31 -4.97
C ALA A 27 5.30 -14.03 -4.11
N GLY A 28 4.87 -15.06 -3.38
CA GLY A 28 5.74 -15.85 -2.50
C GLY A 28 6.17 -15.15 -1.21
N ARG A 29 5.61 -13.97 -0.91
CA ARG A 29 5.85 -13.20 0.32
C ARG A 29 4.59 -13.27 1.21
N ASN A 30 4.66 -12.70 2.41
CA ASN A 30 3.48 -12.62 3.28
C ASN A 30 2.33 -11.90 2.52
N PRO A 31 1.10 -12.45 2.41
CA PRO A 31 0.00 -11.84 1.65
C PRO A 31 -0.62 -10.65 2.40
N LYS A 32 0.22 -9.70 2.82
CA LYS A 32 -0.11 -8.45 3.50
C LYS A 32 0.42 -7.30 2.64
N TYR A 33 -0.51 -6.60 1.98
CA TYR A 33 -0.25 -5.45 1.12
C TYR A 33 -0.51 -4.18 1.93
N VAL A 34 0.57 -3.59 2.42
CA VAL A 34 0.54 -2.31 3.11
C VAL A 34 0.47 -1.19 2.07
N GLN A 35 -0.40 -0.22 2.30
CA GLN A 35 -0.62 0.92 1.40
C GLN A 35 -0.49 2.20 2.21
N ILE A 36 0.36 3.13 1.77
CA ILE A 36 0.68 4.36 2.49
C ILE A 36 0.26 5.57 1.65
N PRO A 37 -1.02 6.00 1.71
CA PRO A 37 -1.55 7.10 0.88
C PRO A 37 -1.20 8.50 1.42
N THR A 38 -0.10 8.66 2.15
CA THR A 38 0.33 9.94 2.76
C THR A 38 0.43 11.08 1.74
N ALA A 39 0.78 10.79 0.48
CA ALA A 39 0.85 11.79 -0.58
C ALA A 39 -0.50 12.48 -0.85
N ALA A 40 -1.63 11.79 -0.59
CA ALA A 40 -2.97 12.32 -0.77
C ALA A 40 -3.51 13.06 0.46
N ALA A 41 -2.82 13.01 1.60
CA ALA A 41 -3.30 13.66 2.84
C ALA A 41 -3.52 15.19 2.67
N PRO A 42 -2.65 15.95 1.98
CA PRO A 42 -2.87 17.38 1.74
C PRO A 42 -4.07 17.69 0.83
N GLU A 43 -4.56 16.70 0.07
CA GLU A 43 -5.69 16.82 -0.85
C GLU A 43 -7.04 16.64 -0.14
N GLY A 44 -7.02 16.23 1.14
CA GLY A 44 -8.18 16.10 2.01
C GLY A 44 -8.84 14.72 2.01
N GLU A 45 -9.80 14.56 2.92
CA GLU A 45 -10.44 13.27 3.26
C GLU A 45 -11.04 12.54 2.06
N SER A 46 -11.65 13.26 1.11
CA SER A 46 -12.26 12.64 -0.07
C SER A 46 -11.22 11.98 -0.98
N SER A 47 -10.05 12.62 -1.18
CA SER A 47 -8.95 12.03 -1.95
C SER A 47 -8.38 10.82 -1.20
N LEU A 48 -8.16 10.96 0.10
CA LEU A 48 -7.66 9.87 0.94
C LEU A 48 -8.58 8.64 0.90
N HIS A 49 -9.89 8.83 1.08
CA HIS A 49 -10.88 7.77 0.98
C HIS A 49 -10.92 7.10 -0.40
N HIS A 50 -10.73 7.87 -1.47
CA HIS A 50 -10.64 7.33 -2.82
C HIS A 50 -9.46 6.36 -2.95
N TRP A 51 -8.28 6.76 -2.50
CA TRP A 51 -7.07 5.94 -2.55
C TRP A 51 -7.16 4.68 -1.68
N ILE A 52 -7.70 4.78 -0.47
CA ILE A 52 -7.96 3.62 0.39
C ILE A 52 -8.89 2.63 -0.32
N THR A 53 -9.93 3.13 -0.98
CA THR A 53 -10.90 2.30 -1.69
C THR A 53 -10.26 1.59 -2.88
N LEU A 54 -9.46 2.31 -3.68
CA LEU A 54 -8.74 1.73 -4.82
C LEU A 54 -7.74 0.66 -4.38
N GLY A 55 -6.93 0.97 -3.36
CA GLY A 55 -5.95 0.06 -2.81
C GLY A 55 -6.59 -1.22 -2.25
N LYS A 56 -7.69 -1.09 -1.50
CA LYS A 56 -8.45 -2.25 -1.03
C LYS A 56 -8.97 -3.10 -2.19
N ALA A 57 -9.59 -2.47 -3.19
CA ALA A 57 -10.13 -3.17 -4.34
C ALA A 57 -9.05 -3.94 -5.12
N GLN A 58 -7.83 -3.41 -5.17
CA GLN A 58 -6.70 -4.09 -5.79
C GLN A 58 -6.19 -5.28 -4.98
N ALA A 59 -6.04 -5.12 -3.67
CA ALA A 59 -5.69 -6.23 -2.79
C ALA A 59 -6.72 -7.36 -2.87
N ASP A 60 -8.02 -7.01 -2.92
CA ASP A 60 -9.12 -7.97 -3.12
C ASP A 60 -8.97 -8.70 -4.47
N ARG A 61 -8.60 -8.00 -5.56
CA ARG A 61 -8.38 -8.62 -6.89
C ARG A 61 -7.21 -9.60 -6.92
N ILE A 62 -6.13 -9.33 -6.20
CA ILE A 62 -4.94 -10.21 -6.16
C ILE A 62 -4.97 -11.20 -4.99
N GLY A 63 -6.03 -11.18 -4.17
CA GLY A 63 -6.28 -12.16 -3.10
C GLY A 63 -5.38 -12.02 -1.87
N VAL A 64 -5.06 -10.78 -1.47
CA VAL A 64 -4.18 -10.49 -0.31
C VAL A 64 -4.86 -9.54 0.68
N GLU A 65 -4.38 -9.50 1.92
CA GLU A 65 -4.85 -8.57 2.96
C GLU A 65 -4.43 -7.14 2.61
N ALA A 66 -5.40 -6.22 2.58
CA ALA A 66 -5.14 -4.79 2.47
C ALA A 66 -4.93 -4.17 3.86
N VAL A 67 -3.83 -3.42 4.04
CA VAL A 67 -3.58 -2.64 5.25
C VAL A 67 -3.25 -1.21 4.87
N SER A 68 -4.22 -0.31 4.97
CA SER A 68 -4.01 1.12 4.70
C SER A 68 -3.50 1.82 5.97
N ILE A 69 -2.29 2.37 5.91
CA ILE A 69 -1.68 3.11 7.03
C ILE A 69 -1.84 4.60 6.76
N ILE A 70 -2.68 5.25 7.55
CA ILE A 70 -2.99 6.67 7.37
C ILE A 70 -2.04 7.49 8.25
N ALA A 71 -1.02 8.05 7.61
CA ALA A 71 -0.18 9.08 8.22
C ALA A 71 -0.39 10.38 7.43
N HIS A 72 -0.98 11.40 8.07
CA HIS A 72 -1.27 12.70 7.45
C HIS A 72 -0.07 13.62 7.46
N ASP A 73 0.74 13.53 8.52
CA ASP A 73 1.90 14.35 8.73
C ASP A 73 3.06 13.57 9.36
N ARG A 74 4.11 14.30 9.71
CA ARG A 74 5.31 13.73 10.32
C ARG A 74 5.06 13.12 11.69
N ASN A 75 4.15 13.69 12.49
CA ASN A 75 3.88 13.18 13.83
C ASN A 75 3.21 11.80 13.74
N ASP A 76 2.29 11.62 12.78
CA ASP A 76 1.69 10.32 12.52
C ASP A 76 2.76 9.31 12.09
N ALA A 77 3.71 9.72 11.23
CA ALA A 77 4.80 8.84 10.77
C ALA A 77 5.74 8.38 11.91
N ASP A 78 5.85 9.15 13.00
CA ASP A 78 6.62 8.82 14.19
C ASP A 78 5.82 7.96 15.20
N ASP A 79 4.53 7.67 14.94
CA ASP A 79 3.71 6.83 15.83
C ASP A 79 4.12 5.34 15.74
N PRO A 80 4.62 4.74 16.84
CA PRO A 80 5.04 3.34 16.84
C PRO A 80 3.90 2.36 16.51
N ARG A 81 2.63 2.75 16.72
CA ARG A 81 1.47 1.93 16.38
C ARG A 81 1.24 1.84 14.87
N LEU A 82 1.56 2.90 14.13
CA LEU A 82 1.53 2.87 12.65
C LEU A 82 2.74 2.08 12.13
N ALA A 83 3.92 2.29 12.70
CA ALA A 83 5.12 1.55 12.33
C ALA A 83 4.98 0.03 12.54
N GLU A 84 4.31 -0.40 13.62
CA GLU A 84 4.06 -1.82 13.89
C GLU A 84 3.21 -2.48 12.79
N GLN A 85 2.27 -1.74 12.20
CA GLN A 85 1.42 -2.26 11.13
C GLN A 85 2.20 -2.54 9.84
N VAL A 86 3.36 -1.91 9.62
CA VAL A 86 4.22 -2.20 8.46
C VAL A 86 4.92 -3.56 8.60
N LYS A 87 5.14 -4.03 9.84
CA LYS A 87 5.91 -5.26 10.05
C LYS A 87 5.27 -6.46 9.38
N GLY A 88 6.14 -7.27 8.78
CA GLY A 88 5.75 -8.47 8.05
C GLY A 88 5.04 -8.20 6.72
N ALA A 89 4.97 -6.96 6.22
CA ALA A 89 4.41 -6.70 4.89
C ALA A 89 5.11 -7.53 3.80
N GLY A 90 4.33 -8.08 2.87
CA GLY A 90 4.87 -8.67 1.65
C GLY A 90 5.18 -7.62 0.60
N LEU A 91 4.34 -6.58 0.54
CA LEU A 91 4.45 -5.40 -0.31
C LEU A 91 4.04 -4.15 0.51
N ILE A 92 4.75 -3.05 0.28
CA ILE A 92 4.51 -1.71 0.83
C ILE A 92 4.44 -0.76 -0.35
#